data_AF-A0A7X8BPS5-F1
#
_entry.id   AF-A0A7X8BPS5-F1
#
_cell.length_a   1.000
_cell.length_b   1.000
_cell.length_c   1.000
_cell.angle_alpha   90.00
_cell.angle_beta   90.00
_cell.angle_gamma   90.00
#
_symmetry.space_group_name_H-M   'P 1'
#
loop_
_entity.id
_entity.type
_entity.pdbx_description
1 polymer ?
#
loop_
_entity_poly.entity_id
_entity_poly.type
_entity_poly.pdbx_seq_one_letter_code
_entity_poly.pdbx_strand_id
1 'polypeptide(L)' 'VYHSREVQRILIESNSDLLEWEIFYSSGIKIHQEAADISINRASYPSGHLPKGVYIVRVRTVEGHTATKKVLVL' A
#
# COMPACT_ATOMS: atom_id res chain seq x y z
N VAL A 1 4.81 -5.64 0.92
CA VAL A 1 4.05 -4.89 -0.11
C VAL A 1 4.44 -5.39 -1.49
N TYR A 2 3.47 -5.87 -2.27
CA TYR A 2 3.64 -6.36 -3.65
C TYR A 2 2.33 -6.22 -4.44
N HIS A 3 2.40 -6.31 -5.77
CA HIS A 3 1.23 -6.39 -6.64
C HIS A 3 0.88 -7.85 -6.93
N SER A 4 -0.38 -8.23 -6.74
CA SER A 4 -0.90 -9.51 -7.19
C SER A 4 -1.78 -9.30 -8.41
N ARG A 5 -1.37 -9.90 -9.54
CA ARG A 5 -2.13 -9.89 -10.79
C ARG A 5 -3.39 -10.75 -10.69
N GLU A 6 -3.32 -11.86 -9.97
CA GLU A 6 -4.41 -12.84 -9.84
C GLU A 6 -5.65 -12.19 -9.21
N VAL A 7 -5.46 -11.46 -8.11
CA VAL A 7 -6.56 -10.78 -7.43
C VAL A 7 -6.70 -9.31 -7.83
N GLN A 8 -5.82 -8.81 -8.70
CA GLN A 8 -5.75 -7.40 -9.12
C GLN A 8 -5.70 -6.41 -7.94
N ARG A 9 -4.75 -6.63 -7.02
CA ARG A 9 -4.57 -5.76 -5.83
C ARG A 9 -3.10 -5.49 -5.54
N ILE A 10 -2.84 -4.32 -4.98
CA ILE A 10 -1.62 -4.07 -4.21
C ILE A 10 -1.87 -4.59 -2.79
N LEU A 11 -1.08 -5.58 -2.36
CA LEU A 11 -1.18 -6.21 -1.05
C LEU A 11 -0.12 -5.64 -0.11
N ILE A 12 -0.55 -5.22 1.07
CA ILE A 12 0.27 -4.66 2.14
C ILE A 12 0.16 -5.63 3.32
N GLU A 13 1.26 -6.31 3.62
CA GLU A 13 1.36 -7.27 4.71
C GLU A 13 2.49 -6.83 5.62
N SER A 14 2.25 -6.91 6.93
CA SER A 14 3.18 -6.53 7.98
C SER A 14 3.11 -7.55 9.11
N ASN A 15 4.26 -7.85 9.70
CA ASN A 15 4.34 -8.67 10.92
C ASN A 15 4.11 -7.85 12.20
N SER A 16 4.05 -6.52 12.05
CA SER A 16 3.67 -5.58 13.09
C SER A 16 2.35 -4.92 12.72
N ASP A 17 1.61 -4.53 13.75
CA ASP A 17 0.37 -3.78 13.68
C ASP A 17 0.46 -2.55 12.74
N LEU A 18 -0.25 -2.60 11.61
CA LEU A 18 -0.37 -1.49 10.66
C LEU A 18 -1.39 -0.47 11.18
N LEU A 19 -1.02 0.80 11.08
CA LEU A 19 -1.88 1.92 11.48
C LEU A 19 -2.36 2.72 10.26
N GLU A 20 -1.48 3.00 9.30
CA GLU A 20 -1.79 3.86 8.15
C GLU A 20 -1.05 3.37 6.90
N TRP A 21 -1.68 3.52 5.74
CA TRP A 21 -1.03 3.34 4.45
C TRP A 21 -1.49 4.36 3.41
N GLU A 22 -0.56 4.71 2.54
CA GLU A 22 -0.75 5.68 1.47
C GLU A 22 -0.21 5.10 0.17
N ILE A 23 -0.86 5.45 -0.94
CA ILE A 23 -0.43 5.06 -2.29
C ILE A 23 -0.29 6.30 -3.14
N PHE A 24 0.81 6.37 -3.88
CA PHE A 24 1.15 7.47 -4.76
C PHE A 24 1.51 6.96 -6.15
N TYR A 25 1.27 7.78 -7.16
CA TYR A 25 1.97 7.65 -8.44
C TYR A 25 3.47 7.87 -8.22
N SER A 26 4.30 7.35 -9.13
CA SER A 26 5.75 7.63 -9.14
C SER A 26 6.09 9.12 -9.27
N SER A 27 5.16 9.94 -9.78
CA SER A 27 5.26 11.41 -9.79
C SER A 27 5.12 12.06 -8.41
N GLY A 28 4.72 11.31 -7.38
CA GLY A 28 4.46 11.82 -6.03
C GLY A 28 3.02 12.26 -5.79
N ILE A 29 2.14 12.19 -6.79
CA ILE A 29 0.70 12.47 -6.62
C ILE A 29 0.06 11.36 -5.79
N LYS A 30 -0.59 11.73 -4.68
CA LYS A 30 -1.31 10.79 -3.81
C LYS A 30 -2.60 10.30 -4.48
N ILE A 31 -2.88 9.00 -4.36
CA ILE A 31 -4.03 8.31 -4.96
C ILE A 31 -4.96 7.79 -3.88
N HIS A 32 -4.39 7.31 -2.78
CA HIS A 32 -5.14 6.70 -1.69
C HIS A 32 -4.45 6.97 -0.36
N GLN A 33 -5.25 7.08 0.68
CA GLN A 33 -4.81 7.09 2.07
C GLN A 33 -5.90 6.46 2.91
N GLU A 34 -5.49 5.59 3.83
CA GLU A 34 -6.39 4.95 4.77
C GLU A 34 -5.63 4.63 6.05
N ALA A 35 -6.36 4.69 7.15
CA ALA A 35 -5.87 4.36 8.48
C ALA A 35 -6.83 3.38 9.11
N ALA A 36 -6.31 2.49 9.96
CA ALA A 36 -7.11 1.52 10.68
C ALA A 36 -7.38 2.02 12.10
N ASP A 37 -8.65 2.00 12.51
CA ASP A 37 -9.06 2.36 13.87
C ASP A 37 -8.59 1.32 14.92
N ILE A 38 -8.34 0.10 14.47
CA ILE A 38 -7.74 -1.00 15.22
C ILE A 38 -6.55 -1.53 14.45
N SER A 39 -5.55 -2.10 15.13
CA SER A 39 -4.43 -2.72 14.44
C SER A 39 -4.91 -3.78 13.44
N ILE A 40 -4.32 -3.75 12.24
CA ILE A 40 -4.44 -4.81 11.25
C ILE A 40 -3.06 -5.28 10.79
N ASN A 41 -2.94 -6.56 10.42
CA ASN A 41 -1.70 -7.11 9.84
C ASN A 41 -1.70 -7.07 8.31
N ARG A 42 -2.85 -6.75 7.70
CA ARG A 42 -3.03 -6.79 6.25
C ARG A 42 -3.98 -5.71 5.76
N ALA A 43 -3.52 -4.96 4.76
CA ALA A 43 -4.31 -4.02 3.99
C ALA A 43 -4.17 -4.32 2.49
N SER A 44 -5.09 -3.80 1.68
CA SER A 44 -4.99 -3.95 0.24
C SER A 44 -5.74 -2.88 -0.54
N TYR A 45 -5.23 -2.54 -1.71
CA TYR A 45 -5.85 -1.57 -2.60
C TYR A 45 -6.16 -2.21 -3.96
N PRO A 46 -7.40 -2.07 -4.49
CA PRO A 46 -7.73 -2.54 -5.83
C PRO A 46 -6.85 -1.90 -6.89
N SER A 47 -6.27 -2.69 -7.79
CA SER A 47 -5.41 -2.19 -8.87
C SER A 47 -6.06 -2.29 -10.26
N GLY A 48 -7.28 -2.81 -10.36
CA GLY A 48 -7.92 -3.08 -11.66
C GLY A 48 -8.15 -1.83 -12.52
N HIS A 49 -8.32 -0.68 -11.88
CA HIS A 49 -8.46 0.63 -12.55
C HIS A 49 -7.14 1.40 -12.67
N LEU A 50 -6.05 0.90 -12.08
CA LEU A 50 -4.76 1.58 -12.11
C LEU A 50 -4.06 1.32 -13.46
N PRO A 51 -3.53 2.38 -14.12
CA PRO A 51 -2.60 2.19 -15.22
C PRO A 51 -1.41 1.31 -14.83
N LYS A 52 -0.84 0.59 -15.80
CA LYS A 52 0.42 -0.16 -15.57
C LYS A 52 1.54 0.83 -15.28
N GLY A 53 2.38 0.51 -14.30
CA GLY A 53 3.48 1.40 -13.92
C GLY A 53 3.95 1.23 -12.49
N VAL A 54 4.88 2.08 -12.08
CA VAL A 54 5.43 2.07 -10.72
C VAL A 54 4.64 3.01 -9.82
N TYR A 55 4.23 2.46 -8.67
CA TYR A 55 3.55 3.13 -7.59
C TYR A 55 4.42 3.13 -6.34
N ILE A 56 4.27 4.16 -5.50
CA ILE A 56 4.94 4.26 -4.22
C ILE A 56 3.92 3.97 -3.13
N VAL A 57 4.21 3.02 -2.26
CA VAL A 57 3.39 2.68 -1.10
C VAL A 57 4.15 3.07 0.14
N ARG A 58 3.54 3.90 0.98
CA ARG A 58 4.04 4.24 2.31
C ARG A 58 3.16 3.55 3.35
N VAL A 59 3.79 3.04 4.40
CA VAL A 59 3.11 2.39 5.52
C VAL A 59 3.66 2.94 6.82
N ARG A 60 2.79 3.08 7.82
CA ARG A 60 3.14 3.40 9.20
C ARG A 60 2.54 2.33 10.11
N THR A 61 3.36 1.83 11.02
CA THR A 61 2.95 0.89 12.08
C THR A 61 2.58 1.65 13.36
N VAL A 62 1.88 0.99 14.29
CA VAL A 62 1.53 1.56 15.60
C VAL A 62 2.76 1.91 16.43
N GLU A 63 3.89 1.22 16.21
CA GLU A 63 5.18 1.48 16.87
C GLU A 63 5.90 2.73 16.31
N GLY A 64 5.30 3.41 15.33
CA GLY A 64 5.87 4.58 14.68
C GLY A 64 6.86 4.28 13.55
N HIS A 65 7.15 3.00 13.28
CA HIS A 65 7.99 2.63 12.13
C HIS A 65 7.28 2.97 10.82
N THR A 66 8.02 3.63 9.93
CA THR A 66 7.56 3.94 8.58
C THR A 66 8.38 3.19 7.55
N ALA A 67 7.73 2.68 6.50
CA ALA A 67 8.41 2.04 5.38
C ALA A 67 7.82 2.54 4.06
N THR A 68 8.69 2.69 3.06
CA THR A 68 8.31 3.06 1.70
C THR A 68 8.76 1.98 0.73
N LYS A 69 7.86 1.49 -0.11
CA LYS A 69 8.16 0.49 -1.14
C LYS A 69 7.64 0.92 -2.50
N LYS A 70 8.45 0.67 -3.54
CA LYS A 70 8.03 0.78 -4.93
C LYS A 70 7.35 -0.51 -5.35
N VAL A 71 6.22 -0.40 -6.04
CA VAL A 71 5.43 -1.55 -6.52
C VAL A 71 5.16 -1.35 -8.01
N LEU A 72 5.50 -2.35 -8.82
CA LEU A 72 5.18 -2.35 -10.25
C LEU A 72 3.81 -3.01 -10.44
N VAL A 73 2.83 -2.27 -10.92
CA VAL A 73 1.51 -2.77 -11.34
C VAL A 73 1.58 -3.18 -12.80
N LEU A 74 1.23 -4.44 -13.09
CA LEU A 74 1.45 -5.11 -14.37
C LEU A 74 0.17 -5.65 -15.00
#